data_AF-K6SYA8-F1
#
_entry.id   AF-K6SYA8-F1
#
_cell.length_a   1.000
_cell.length_b   1.000
_cell.length_c   1.000
_cell.angle_alpha   90.00
_cell.angle_beta   90.00
_cell.angle_gamma   90.00
#
_symmetry.space_group_name_H-M   'P 1'
#
loop_
_entity.id
_entity.type
_entity.pdbx_description
1 polymer ?
#
loop_
_entity_poly.entity_id
_entity_poly.type
_entity_poly.pdbx_seq_one_letter_code
_entity_poly.pdbx_strand_id
1 'polypeptide(L)'
;MSMITFSDDLLRSLPDSTDNLSGLLPFSIIENTAQAEGENTNTANGQNCIKFRGTRRANLSVTKTANVSSVFVGDTFTYTIRITNLGPNTAIGVIMTDAAPNHIIFTPGGVTTTQGSVDPSSTPSNIIVNVGNIAPGATVTITIPATVI
;
A
#
# COMPACT_ATOMS: atom_id res chain seq x y z
N MET A 1 12.12 -35.16 53.69
CA MET A 1 10.66 -34.88 53.70
C MET A 1 10.48 -33.58 54.46
N SER A 2 9.94 -32.47 53.96
CA SER A 2 9.01 -32.19 52.85
C SER A 2 9.32 -30.77 52.34
N MET A 3 9.49 -30.61 51.03
CA MET A 3 8.50 -30.03 50.09
C MET A 3 8.29 -28.51 50.24
N ILE A 4 8.78 -27.80 49.21
CA ILE A 4 8.48 -26.41 48.86
C ILE A 4 6.96 -26.24 48.69
N THR A 5 6.39 -25.16 49.20
CA THR A 5 5.09 -24.65 48.76
C THR A 5 5.20 -23.14 48.56
N PHE A 6 5.13 -22.70 47.31
CA PHE A 6 4.86 -21.30 46.96
C PHE A 6 3.34 -21.16 46.88
N SER A 7 2.76 -20.27 47.69
CA SER A 7 1.33 -19.92 47.63
C SER A 7 1.12 -18.79 46.63
N ASP A 8 0.22 -19.04 45.68
CA ASP A 8 -0.29 -18.16 44.64
C ASP A 8 -0.77 -16.79 45.17
N ASP A 9 -0.02 -15.73 44.89
CA ASP A 9 -0.56 -14.36 44.98
C ASP A 9 -0.09 -13.47 43.80
N LEU A 10 -0.29 -14.00 42.58
CA LEU A 10 -0.11 -13.26 41.32
C LEU A 10 -1.45 -13.08 40.61
N LEU A 11 -2.37 -12.34 41.22
CA LEU A 11 -3.56 -11.81 40.54
C LEU A 11 -3.73 -10.32 40.87
N ARG A 12 -2.75 -9.49 40.47
CA ARG A 12 -3.02 -8.08 40.19
C ARG A 12 -3.42 -7.96 38.72
N SER A 13 -4.70 -7.72 38.52
CA SER A 13 -5.39 -7.56 37.25
C SER A 13 -4.60 -6.72 36.24
N LEU A 14 -4.06 -7.39 35.22
CA LEU A 14 -3.80 -6.78 33.93
C LEU A 14 -5.13 -6.24 33.40
N PRO A 15 -5.21 -5.03 32.81
CA PRO A 15 -6.37 -4.70 32.00
C PRO A 15 -6.52 -5.75 30.90
N ASP A 16 -7.74 -6.28 30.84
CA ASP A 16 -8.21 -7.39 30.02
C ASP A 16 -7.76 -7.27 28.56
N SER A 17 -7.09 -8.31 28.04
CA SER A 17 -6.61 -8.39 26.67
C SER A 17 -7.69 -8.84 25.67
N THR A 18 -8.97 -8.87 26.06
CA THR A 18 -10.08 -9.13 25.15
C THR A 18 -10.56 -7.86 24.43
N ASP A 19 -9.67 -7.19 23.68
CA ASP A 19 -10.13 -6.53 22.46
C ASP A 19 -10.06 -7.57 21.34
N ASN A 20 -11.18 -8.26 21.15
CA ASN A 20 -11.40 -9.25 20.11
C ASN A 20 -11.43 -8.55 18.74
N LEU A 21 -10.26 -8.19 18.22
CA LEU A 21 -10.07 -7.73 16.84
C LEU A 21 -9.53 -8.88 15.99
N SER A 22 -10.31 -9.96 15.87
CA SER A 22 -10.06 -11.08 14.95
C SER A 22 -10.29 -10.69 13.47
N GLY A 23 -9.68 -9.58 13.03
CA GLY A 23 -9.84 -9.02 11.68
C GLY A 23 -8.92 -7.86 11.32
N LEU A 24 -8.15 -7.31 12.25
CA LEU A 24 -7.04 -6.39 11.92
C LEU A 24 -5.73 -7.18 11.96
N LEU A 25 -4.90 -7.04 10.93
CA LEU A 25 -3.53 -7.56 10.92
C LEU A 25 -2.86 -7.25 12.26
N PRO A 26 -2.27 -8.24 12.98
CA PRO A 26 -1.70 -7.96 14.28
C PRO A 26 -0.57 -6.96 14.11
N PHE A 27 -0.72 -5.77 14.69
CA PHE A 27 0.42 -4.88 14.86
C PHE A 27 1.43 -5.62 15.74
N SER A 28 2.71 -5.65 15.37
CA SER A 28 3.72 -6.09 16.31
C SER A 28 3.81 -5.05 17.43
N ILE A 29 4.00 -5.49 18.67
CA ILE A 29 4.19 -4.59 19.80
C ILE A 29 5.68 -4.63 20.17
N ILE A 30 6.24 -3.47 20.51
CA ILE A 30 7.53 -3.38 21.18
C ILE A 30 7.23 -3.09 22.64
N GLU A 31 7.56 -4.03 23.51
CA GLU A 31 7.38 -3.93 24.96
C GLU A 31 8.72 -3.65 25.62
N ASN A 32 8.74 -2.72 26.57
CA ASN A 32 9.90 -2.42 27.39
C ASN A 32 9.51 -2.42 28.87
N THR A 33 10.26 -3.15 29.69
CA THR A 33 10.05 -3.26 31.13
C THR A 33 11.28 -2.75 31.86
N ALA A 34 11.09 -1.82 32.78
CA ALA A 34 12.10 -1.38 33.73
C ALA A 34 11.87 -2.08 35.08
N GLN A 35 12.96 -2.48 35.73
CA GLN A 35 12.97 -3.10 37.06
C GLN A 35 13.88 -2.30 37.99
N ALA A 36 13.48 -2.17 39.25
CA ALA A 36 14.31 -1.62 40.32
C ALA A 36 14.22 -2.50 41.57
N GLU A 37 15.36 -2.77 42.20
CA GLU A 37 15.46 -3.54 43.45
C GLU A 37 16.71 -3.15 44.26
N GLY A 38 16.72 -3.51 45.54
CA GLY A 38 17.79 -3.22 46.50
C GLY A 38 17.60 -3.98 47.81
N GLU A 39 18.66 -4.05 48.63
CA GLU A 39 18.80 -4.98 49.76
C GLU A 39 17.72 -4.88 50.85
N ASN A 40 17.02 -3.75 50.97
CA ASN A 40 15.92 -3.56 51.93
C ASN A 40 14.68 -2.94 51.27
N THR A 41 14.37 -3.39 50.06
CA THR A 41 13.23 -2.89 49.26
C THR A 41 12.51 -4.06 48.59
N ASN A 42 11.30 -3.80 48.07
CA ASN A 42 10.64 -4.72 47.15
C ASN A 42 11.22 -4.60 45.73
N THR A 43 10.95 -5.59 44.88
CA THR A 43 11.16 -5.46 43.44
C THR A 43 10.00 -4.67 42.82
N ALA A 44 10.29 -3.52 42.23
CA ALA A 44 9.33 -2.71 41.50
C ALA A 44 9.55 -2.87 39.99
N ASN A 45 8.46 -2.95 39.23
CA ASN A 45 8.49 -3.03 37.77
C ASN A 45 7.56 -1.99 37.13
N GLY A 46 7.97 -1.46 35.99
CA GLY A 46 7.15 -0.59 35.14
C GLY A 46 7.25 -1.02 33.67
N GLN A 47 6.11 -1.23 33.02
CA GLN A 47 6.04 -1.69 31.64
C GLN A 47 5.45 -0.61 30.73
N ASN A 48 5.98 -0.49 29.52
CA ASN A 48 5.42 0.33 28.46
C ASN A 48 5.39 -0.42 27.13
N CYS A 49 4.32 -0.22 26.36
CA CYS A 49 4.12 -0.86 25.06
C CYS A 49 3.98 0.21 23.97
N ILE A 50 4.69 0.03 22.85
CA ILE A 50 4.52 0.87 21.64
C ILE A 50 4.12 0.01 20.44
N LYS A 51 3.28 0.57 19.57
CA LYS A 51 2.83 -0.12 18.35
C LYS A 51 3.92 -0.05 17.27
N PHE A 52 4.42 -1.20 16.82
CA PHE A 52 5.28 -1.30 15.65
C PHE A 52 4.42 -1.34 14.37
N ARG A 53 4.61 -0.34 13.51
CA ARG A 53 3.86 -0.20 12.25
C ARG A 53 4.63 -0.74 11.04
N GLY A 54 5.71 -1.49 11.26
CA GLY A 54 6.60 -1.95 10.19
C GLY A 54 7.41 -0.82 9.56
N THR A 55 7.67 -0.94 8.26
CA THR A 55 8.42 0.06 7.48
C THR A 55 7.47 0.96 6.69
N ARG A 56 7.74 2.26 6.64
CA ARG A 56 7.03 3.17 5.73
C ARG A 56 7.42 2.83 4.29
N ARG A 57 6.43 2.63 3.42
CA ARG A 57 6.63 2.24 2.01
C ARG A 57 5.67 3.02 1.11
N ALA A 58 6.07 3.19 -0.15
CA ALA A 58 5.15 3.67 -1.19
C ALA A 58 4.03 2.63 -1.41
N ASN A 59 2.86 3.10 -1.83
CA ASN A 59 1.71 2.24 -2.10
C ASN A 59 0.95 2.80 -3.31
N LEU A 60 1.06 2.17 -4.46
CA LEU A 60 0.41 2.65 -5.68
C LEU A 60 -0.99 2.07 -5.82
N SER A 61 -1.96 2.92 -6.17
CA SER A 61 -3.29 2.55 -6.61
C SER A 61 -3.48 2.99 -8.05
N VAL A 62 -4.08 2.13 -8.88
CA VAL A 62 -4.33 2.39 -10.30
C VAL A 62 -5.81 2.23 -10.60
N THR A 63 -6.39 3.20 -11.29
CA THR A 63 -7.75 3.11 -11.83
C THR A 63 -7.73 3.35 -13.33
N LYS A 64 -8.52 2.59 -14.10
CA LYS A 64 -8.70 2.76 -15.54
C LYS A 64 -10.18 2.89 -15.87
N THR A 65 -10.53 3.87 -16.70
CA THR A 65 -11.90 4.15 -17.14
C THR A 65 -11.91 4.45 -18.62
N ALA A 66 -13.01 4.15 -19.31
CA ALA A 66 -13.27 4.62 -20.67
C ALA A 66 -14.26 5.78 -20.62
N ASN A 67 -14.20 6.69 -21.57
CA ASN A 67 -15.18 7.79 -21.70
C ASN A 67 -16.53 7.34 -22.29
N VAL A 68 -16.65 6.06 -22.67
CA VAL A 68 -17.85 5.43 -23.22
C VAL A 68 -18.09 4.08 -22.55
N SER A 69 -19.35 3.62 -22.55
CA SER A 69 -19.76 2.32 -22.00
C SER A 69 -20.06 1.25 -23.06
N SER A 70 -20.17 1.64 -24.33
CA SER A 70 -20.47 0.76 -25.47
C SER A 70 -19.87 1.33 -26.74
N VAL A 71 -19.48 0.45 -27.67
CA VAL A 71 -18.78 0.79 -28.92
C VAL A 71 -19.15 -0.22 -30.01
N PHE A 72 -19.08 0.21 -31.27
CA PHE A 72 -19.12 -0.62 -32.48
C PHE A 72 -17.74 -0.69 -33.12
N VAL A 73 -17.56 -1.64 -34.05
CA VAL A 73 -16.32 -1.73 -34.85
C VAL A 73 -16.13 -0.42 -35.63
N GLY A 74 -14.92 0.12 -35.57
CA GLY A 74 -14.56 1.42 -36.16
C GLY A 74 -14.71 2.61 -35.23
N ASP A 75 -15.39 2.48 -34.08
CA ASP A 75 -15.51 3.57 -33.12
C ASP A 75 -14.16 3.90 -32.47
N THR A 76 -14.00 5.18 -32.12
CA THR A 76 -12.86 5.66 -31.33
C THR A 76 -13.32 6.11 -29.96
N PHE A 77 -12.47 5.89 -28.97
CA PHE A 77 -12.73 6.29 -27.59
C PHE A 77 -11.41 6.49 -26.85
N THR A 78 -11.46 6.90 -25.59
CA THR A 78 -10.26 7.19 -24.79
C THR A 78 -10.33 6.50 -23.44
N TYR A 79 -9.26 5.79 -23.10
CA TYR A 79 -9.01 5.35 -21.74
C TYR A 79 -8.34 6.45 -20.93
N THR A 80 -8.74 6.60 -19.66
CA THR A 80 -8.05 7.42 -18.66
C THR A 80 -7.57 6.53 -17.53
N ILE A 81 -6.25 6.54 -17.30
CA ILE A 81 -5.58 5.84 -16.22
C ILE A 81 -5.12 6.86 -15.19
N ARG A 82 -5.36 6.60 -13.90
CA ARG A 82 -4.86 7.41 -12.79
C ARG A 82 -4.03 6.53 -11.87
N ILE A 83 -2.80 6.95 -11.61
CA ILE A 83 -1.85 6.27 -10.72
C ILE A 83 -1.62 7.18 -9.52
N THR A 84 -2.01 6.73 -8.33
CA THR A 84 -1.91 7.50 -7.09
C THR A 84 -0.96 6.81 -6.11
N ASN A 85 -0.05 7.55 -5.50
CA ASN A 85 0.74 7.01 -4.38
C ASN A 85 0.04 7.30 -3.04
N LEU A 86 -0.63 6.30 -2.50
CA LEU A 86 -1.31 6.32 -1.20
C LEU A 86 -0.35 6.06 -0.03
N GLY A 87 0.92 5.75 -0.31
CA GLY A 87 1.92 5.45 0.71
C GLY A 87 2.62 6.71 1.22
N PRO A 88 3.18 6.66 2.45
CA PRO A 88 3.92 7.78 3.03
C PRO A 88 5.31 8.04 2.40
N ASN A 89 5.82 7.15 1.55
CA ASN A 89 7.11 7.32 0.87
C ASN A 89 6.91 7.54 -0.63
N THR A 90 7.83 8.26 -1.28
CA THR A 90 7.88 8.42 -2.74
C THR A 90 8.00 7.06 -3.43
N ALA A 91 7.14 6.80 -4.42
CA ALA A 91 7.30 5.70 -5.36
C ALA A 91 8.36 6.10 -6.39
N ILE A 92 9.39 5.26 -6.60
CA ILE A 92 10.55 5.60 -7.44
C ILE A 92 10.51 4.78 -8.73
N GLY A 93 10.80 5.41 -9.86
CA GLY A 93 10.97 4.73 -11.15
C GLY A 93 9.71 4.01 -11.63
N VAL A 94 8.53 4.59 -11.44
CA VAL A 94 7.27 3.99 -11.85
C VAL A 94 7.19 3.93 -13.38
N ILE A 95 6.83 2.77 -13.89
CA ILE A 95 6.54 2.51 -15.30
C ILE A 95 5.11 1.97 -15.38
N MET A 96 4.30 2.54 -16.26
CA MET A 96 2.96 2.03 -16.57
C MET A 96 3.03 1.23 -17.86
N THR A 97 2.46 0.04 -17.86
CA THR A 97 2.26 -0.78 -19.06
C THR A 97 0.79 -1.13 -19.21
N ASP A 98 0.28 -1.05 -20.43
CA ASP A 98 -1.11 -1.34 -20.76
C ASP A 98 -1.19 -2.06 -22.10
N ALA A 99 -1.55 -3.34 -22.05
CA ALA A 99 -1.74 -4.16 -23.24
C ALA A 99 -3.15 -3.97 -23.80
N ALA A 100 -3.26 -3.77 -25.10
CA ALA A 100 -4.55 -3.67 -25.76
C ALA A 100 -5.25 -5.04 -25.69
N PRO A 101 -6.52 -5.10 -25.24
CA PRO A 101 -7.30 -6.32 -25.36
C PRO A 101 -7.59 -6.61 -26.84
N ASN A 102 -8.08 -7.83 -27.13
CA ASN A 102 -8.58 -8.16 -28.45
C ASN A 102 -9.64 -7.14 -28.91
N HIS A 103 -9.74 -6.93 -30.22
CA HIS A 103 -10.67 -6.00 -30.86
C HIS A 103 -10.41 -4.52 -30.56
N ILE A 104 -9.29 -4.17 -29.93
CA ILE A 104 -8.89 -2.79 -29.71
C ILE A 104 -7.45 -2.60 -30.20
N ILE A 105 -7.20 -1.46 -30.84
CA ILE A 105 -5.85 -0.94 -31.07
C ILE A 105 -5.72 0.42 -30.38
N PHE A 106 -4.60 0.64 -29.71
CA PHE A 106 -4.24 1.94 -29.18
C PHE A 106 -3.63 2.83 -30.27
N THR A 107 -3.65 4.14 -30.03
CA THR A 107 -2.96 5.14 -30.87
C THR A 107 -1.80 5.75 -30.08
N PRO A 108 -0.58 5.17 -30.12
CA PRO A 108 0.56 5.63 -29.32
C PRO A 108 0.87 7.13 -29.46
N GLY A 109 0.77 7.67 -30.67
CA GLY A 109 1.02 9.10 -30.94
C GLY A 109 0.00 10.06 -30.32
N GLY A 110 -1.15 9.55 -29.85
CA GLY A 110 -2.17 10.34 -29.15
C GLY A 110 -2.14 10.18 -27.63
N VAL A 111 -1.21 9.38 -27.08
CA VAL A 111 -1.11 9.19 -25.63
C VAL A 111 -0.59 10.47 -24.98
N THR A 112 -1.26 10.90 -23.91
CA THR A 112 -0.80 12.03 -23.09
C THR A 112 -0.59 11.60 -21.65
N THR A 113 0.32 12.26 -20.95
CA THR A 113 0.59 12.02 -19.53
C THR A 113 0.84 13.34 -18.82
N THR A 114 0.38 13.46 -17.57
CA THR A 114 0.66 14.64 -16.74
C THR A 114 2.08 14.64 -16.17
N GLN A 115 2.79 13.51 -16.24
CA GLN A 115 4.16 13.35 -15.75
C GLN A 115 4.90 12.26 -16.52
N GLY A 116 6.19 12.46 -16.75
CA GLY A 116 7.03 11.48 -17.44
C GLY A 116 6.86 11.55 -18.96
N SER A 117 7.15 10.45 -19.64
CA SER A 117 7.07 10.38 -21.10
C SER A 117 6.60 9.01 -21.59
N VAL A 118 5.93 9.00 -22.75
CA VAL A 118 5.58 7.77 -23.46
C VAL A 118 6.87 7.15 -23.97
N ASP A 119 7.05 5.86 -23.71
CA ASP A 119 8.22 5.12 -24.19
C ASP A 119 8.14 4.94 -25.72
N PRO A 120 9.22 5.21 -26.48
CA PRO A 120 9.25 5.03 -27.93
C PRO A 120 8.97 3.61 -28.41
N SER A 121 9.14 2.60 -27.54
CA SER A 121 8.81 1.20 -27.84
C SER A 121 7.31 0.87 -27.73
N SER A 122 6.47 1.85 -27.37
CA SER A 122 5.02 1.69 -27.37
C SER A 122 4.50 1.35 -28.76
N THR A 123 3.54 0.44 -28.82
CA THR A 123 2.91 -0.05 -30.05
C THR A 123 1.39 0.05 -29.94
N PRO A 124 0.64 -0.09 -31.05
CA PRO A 124 -0.82 -0.17 -30.99
C PRO A 124 -1.35 -1.29 -30.09
N SER A 125 -0.54 -2.30 -29.77
CA SER A 125 -0.93 -3.42 -28.90
C SER A 125 -0.45 -3.28 -27.46
N ASN A 126 0.44 -2.34 -27.15
CA ASN A 126 0.99 -2.16 -25.81
C ASN A 126 1.54 -0.74 -25.64
N ILE A 127 0.97 0.02 -24.72
CA ILE A 127 1.48 1.34 -24.32
C ILE A 127 2.39 1.19 -23.11
N ILE A 128 3.53 1.86 -23.16
CA ILE A 128 4.47 1.96 -22.04
C ILE A 128 4.70 3.44 -21.75
N VAL A 129 4.55 3.85 -20.49
CA VAL A 129 4.82 5.22 -20.04
C VAL A 129 5.82 5.19 -18.89
N ASN A 130 6.96 5.85 -19.09
CA ASN A 130 7.95 6.09 -18.06
C ASN A 130 7.47 7.24 -17.17
N VAL A 131 6.71 6.91 -16.12
CA VAL A 131 6.06 7.90 -15.23
C VAL A 131 7.09 8.58 -14.32
N GLY A 132 8.12 7.86 -13.89
CA GLY A 132 9.13 8.36 -12.97
C GLY A 132 8.67 8.33 -11.51
N ASN A 133 9.06 9.32 -10.72
CA ASN A 133 8.82 9.28 -9.27
C ASN A 133 7.46 9.89 -8.92
N ILE A 134 6.68 9.25 -8.05
CA ILE A 134 5.39 9.76 -7.59
C ILE A 134 5.47 10.04 -6.08
N ALA A 135 5.42 11.31 -5.70
CA ALA A 135 5.45 11.75 -4.31
C ALA A 135 4.23 11.22 -3.51
N PRO A 136 4.32 11.11 -2.17
CA PRO A 136 3.17 10.76 -1.34
C PRO A 136 1.95 11.65 -1.62
N GLY A 137 0.79 11.04 -1.84
CA GLY A 137 -0.47 11.72 -2.15
C GLY A 137 -0.60 12.23 -3.59
N ALA A 138 0.48 12.21 -4.39
CA ALA A 138 0.43 12.68 -5.77
C ALA A 138 -0.28 11.67 -6.68
N THR A 139 -0.90 12.18 -7.75
CA THR A 139 -1.56 11.40 -8.80
C THR A 139 -1.00 11.78 -10.17
N VAL A 140 -0.68 10.78 -10.98
CA VAL A 140 -0.37 10.94 -12.41
C VAL A 140 -1.54 10.44 -13.23
N THR A 141 -1.93 11.20 -14.26
CA THR A 141 -3.01 10.82 -15.18
C THR A 141 -2.45 10.59 -16.58
N ILE A 142 -2.86 9.50 -17.21
CA ILE A 142 -2.48 9.10 -18.57
C ILE A 142 -3.75 8.88 -19.39
N THR A 143 -3.81 9.45 -20.59
CA THR A 143 -4.90 9.23 -21.54
C THR A 143 -4.43 8.44 -22.74
N ILE A 144 -5.17 7.40 -23.14
CA ILE A 144 -4.82 6.52 -24.25
C ILE A 144 -6.00 6.49 -25.23
N PRO A 145 -5.88 7.13 -26.41
CA PRO A 145 -6.85 6.98 -27.48
C PRO A 145 -6.80 5.57 -28.06
N ALA A 146 -7.98 5.03 -28.39
CA ALA A 146 -8.17 3.67 -28.85
C ALA A 146 -9.23 3.60 -29.95
N THR A 147 -9.11 2.60 -30.81
CA THR A 147 -10.07 2.29 -31.89
C THR A 147 -10.48 0.83 -31.79
N VAL A 148 -11.76 0.55 -32.02
CA VAL A 148 -12.30 -0.82 -32.08
C VAL A 148 -12.09 -1.41 -33.46
N ILE A 149 -11.59 -2.65 -33.55
CA ILE A 149 -11.29 -3.37 -34.80
C ILE A 149 -11.96 -4.74 -34.90
#